data_AF-A0ABD2N5R0-F1
#
_entry.id   AF-A0ABD2N5R0-F1
#
_cell.length_a   1.000
_cell.length_b   1.000
_cell.length_c   1.000
_cell.angle_alpha   90.00
_cell.angle_beta   90.00
_cell.angle_gamma   90.00
#
_symmetry.space_group_name_H-M   'P 1'
#
loop_
_entity.id
_entity.type
_entity.pdbx_description
1 polymer ?
#
loop_
_entity_poly.entity_id
_entity_poly.type
_entity_poly.pdbx_seq_one_letter_code
_entity_poly.pdbx_strand_id
1 'polypeptide(L)'
;MVYNLQESNSTTVEDRRKYHSYHIKSIVEEIGVKEVTGGTEATEVVVNVLKVGKAVPGPDRPVKVVLSSSRLVKEIIKKKSNLKKSEVYSKINLESDLTPKQRENLRKLRGELIQRKDNGEKLPSDI
;
A
#
# COMPACT_ATOMS: atom_id res chain seq x y z
N MET A 1 -2.19 1.89 -2.98
CA MET A 1 -1.70 1.66 -4.35
C MET A 1 -0.52 0.71 -4.29
N VAL A 2 -0.51 -0.30 -5.15
CA VAL A 2 0.58 -1.27 -5.31
C VAL A 2 1.11 -1.12 -6.72
N TYR A 3 2.42 -0.96 -6.84
CA TYR A 3 3.13 -0.79 -8.12
C TYR A 3 4.11 -1.94 -8.32
N ASN A 4 4.42 -2.22 -9.59
CA ASN A 4 5.32 -3.31 -10.02
C ASN A 4 4.83 -4.70 -9.60
N LEU A 5 3.51 -4.89 -9.52
CA LEU A 5 2.93 -6.22 -9.39
C LEU A 5 2.61 -6.75 -10.79
N GLN A 6 3.26 -7.85 -11.16
CA GLN A 6 3.11 -8.51 -12.45
C GLN A 6 1.63 -8.74 -12.81
N GLU A 7 1.26 -8.41 -14.06
CA GLU A 7 -0.09 -8.69 -14.56
C GLU A 7 -0.33 -10.19 -14.80
N SER A 8 -1.57 -10.62 -14.55
CA SER A 8 -2.00 -11.96 -14.93
C SER A 8 -2.20 -12.02 -16.44
N ASN A 9 -1.63 -13.05 -17.08
CA ASN A 9 -1.81 -13.34 -18.51
C ASN A 9 -3.13 -14.06 -18.81
N SER A 10 -4.02 -14.26 -17.83
CA SER A 10 -5.29 -14.94 -18.07
C SER A 10 -6.21 -14.13 -18.98
N THR A 11 -6.92 -14.82 -19.87
CA THR A 11 -7.92 -14.24 -20.78
C THR A 11 -9.21 -13.89 -20.03
N THR A 12 -9.54 -14.62 -18.96
CA THR A 12 -10.78 -14.44 -18.19
C THR A 12 -10.64 -13.33 -17.14
N VAL A 13 -11.71 -12.55 -16.93
CA VAL A 13 -11.71 -11.47 -15.94
C VAL A 13 -11.61 -12.03 -14.52
N GLU A 14 -12.27 -13.16 -14.27
CA GLU A 14 -12.37 -13.78 -12.95
C GLU A 14 -11.02 -14.31 -12.47
N ASP A 15 -10.26 -15.00 -13.33
CA ASP A 15 -8.96 -15.52 -12.93
C ASP A 15 -7.94 -14.40 -12.73
N ARG A 16 -8.00 -13.34 -13.54
CA ARG A 16 -7.17 -12.14 -13.30
C ARG A 16 -7.48 -11.52 -11.93
N ARG A 17 -8.75 -11.42 -11.55
CA ARG A 17 -9.16 -10.92 -10.22
C ARG A 17 -8.63 -11.83 -9.12
N LYS A 18 -8.83 -13.15 -9.23
CA LYS A 18 -8.34 -14.13 -8.25
C LYS A 18 -6.82 -14.05 -8.08
N TYR A 19 -6.07 -13.99 -9.19
CA TYR A 19 -4.61 -13.86 -9.17
C TYR A 19 -4.17 -12.63 -8.37
N HIS A 20 -4.75 -11.46 -8.67
CA HIS A 20 -4.39 -10.23 -7.97
C HIS A 20 -4.82 -10.26 -6.50
N SER A 21 -6.03 -10.73 -6.20
CA SER A 21 -6.49 -10.87 -4.82
C SER A 21 -5.58 -11.79 -4.01
N TYR A 22 -5.14 -12.92 -4.57
CA TYR A 22 -4.19 -13.82 -3.93
C TYR A 22 -2.87 -13.12 -3.61
N HIS A 23 -2.25 -12.49 -4.60
CA HIS A 23 -0.96 -11.82 -4.40
C HIS A 23 -1.05 -10.66 -3.41
N ILE A 24 -2.14 -9.88 -3.43
CA ILE A 24 -2.35 -8.81 -2.46
C ILE A 24 -2.49 -9.37 -1.04
N LYS A 25 -3.21 -10.49 -0.85
CA LYS A 25 -3.31 -11.14 0.46
C LYS A 25 -1.93 -11.60 0.96
N SER A 26 -1.15 -12.27 0.12
CA SER A 26 0.22 -12.69 0.46
C SER A 26 1.13 -11.51 0.81
N ILE A 27 1.03 -10.39 0.08
CA ILE A 27 1.78 -9.16 0.38
C ILE A 27 1.40 -8.60 1.76
N VAL A 28 0.11 -8.57 2.09
CA VAL A 28 -0.36 -8.06 3.40
C VAL A 28 0.11 -8.95 4.54
N GLU A 29 0.08 -10.27 4.35
CA GLU A 29 0.59 -11.27 5.29
C GLU A 29 2.10 -11.10 5.52
N GLU A 30 2.88 -10.94 4.44
CA GLU A 30 4.34 -10.73 4.48
C GLU A 30 4.73 -9.47 5.26
N ILE A 31 3.91 -8.41 5.17
CA ILE A 31 4.13 -7.17 5.92
C ILE A 31 3.89 -7.38 7.44
N GLY A 32 3.12 -8.41 7.80
CA GLY A 32 2.74 -8.70 9.18
C GLY A 32 1.68 -7.74 9.71
N VAL A 33 0.68 -7.42 8.88
CA VAL A 33 -0.52 -6.70 9.30
C VAL A 33 -1.65 -7.70 9.45
N LYS A 34 -2.13 -7.85 10.70
CA LYS A 34 -3.28 -8.69 11.04
C LYS A 34 -4.34 -7.79 11.65
N GLU A 35 -5.58 -7.88 11.20
CA GLU A 35 -6.70 -7.27 11.90
C GLU A 35 -6.98 -8.14 13.14
N VAL A 36 -6.82 -7.54 14.33
CA VAL A 36 -7.13 -8.21 15.60
C VAL A 36 -8.61 -8.02 15.84
N THR A 37 -9.44 -8.98 15.43
CA THR A 37 -10.84 -9.02 15.87
C THR A 37 -10.92 -9.66 17.25
N GLY A 38 -11.32 -8.86 18.25
CA GLY A 38 -11.81 -9.38 19.51
C GLY A 38 -13.20 -9.99 19.30
N GLY A 39 -13.25 -11.22 18.80
CA GLY A 39 -14.50 -11.97 18.60
C GLY A 39 -14.52 -12.76 17.30
N THR A 40 -14.30 -14.07 17.43
CA THR A 40 -14.69 -15.26 16.62
C THR A 40 -14.76 -15.27 15.08
N GLU A 41 -14.73 -14.15 14.36
CA GLU A 41 -14.68 -14.13 12.90
C GLU A 41 -13.51 -13.25 12.42
N ALA A 42 -12.60 -13.84 11.65
CA ALA A 42 -11.50 -13.12 11.03
C ALA A 42 -12.08 -12.12 10.02
N THR A 43 -12.09 -10.82 10.35
CA THR A 43 -12.53 -9.80 9.41
C THR A 43 -11.58 -9.77 8.22
N GLU A 44 -12.12 -9.77 7.01
CA GLU A 44 -11.31 -9.74 5.79
C GLU A 44 -10.65 -8.36 5.65
N VAL A 45 -9.32 -8.34 5.82
CA VAL A 45 -8.49 -7.12 5.74
C VAL A 45 -8.63 -6.40 4.39
N VAL A 46 -8.78 -7.18 3.31
CA VAL A 46 -8.82 -6.69 1.92
C VAL A 46 -10.25 -6.78 1.39
N VAL A 47 -10.89 -5.62 1.20
CA VAL A 47 -12.27 -5.51 0.72
C VAL A 47 -12.36 -5.62 -0.79
N ASN A 48 -11.43 -4.98 -1.51
CA ASN A 48 -11.47 -4.96 -2.98
C ASN A 48 -10.09 -4.75 -3.60
N VAL A 49 -9.91 -5.30 -4.80
CA VAL A 49 -8.67 -5.22 -5.58
C VAL A 49 -9.00 -4.87 -7.02
N LEU A 50 -8.48 -3.73 -7.50
CA LEU A 50 -8.80 -3.16 -8.82
C LEU A 50 -7.52 -2.72 -9.53
N LYS A 51 -7.43 -2.95 -10.83
CA LYS A 51 -6.34 -2.40 -11.66
C LYS A 51 -6.73 -0.99 -12.12
N VAL A 52 -5.79 -0.06 -12.08
CA VAL A 52 -6.02 1.34 -12.46
C VAL A 52 -5.40 1.61 -13.83
N GLY A 53 -6.20 2.18 -14.75
CA GLY A 53 -5.74 2.58 -16.08
C GLY A 53 -5.96 1.53 -17.17
N LYS A 54 -5.70 1.95 -18.41
CA LYS A 54 -5.79 1.11 -19.61
C LYS A 54 -4.55 0.23 -19.72
N ALA A 55 -4.71 -0.99 -20.22
CA ALA A 55 -3.58 -1.85 -20.54
C ALA A 55 -2.78 -1.20 -21.67
N VAL A 56 -1.50 -0.97 -21.42
CA VAL A 56 -0.55 -0.42 -22.39
C VAL A 56 0.67 -1.33 -22.43
N PRO A 57 1.33 -1.52 -23.58
CA PRO A 57 2.59 -2.23 -23.65
C PRO A 57 3.64 -1.54 -22.76
N GLY A 58 4.35 -2.32 -21.94
CA GLY A 58 5.39 -1.81 -21.05
C GLY A 58 5.08 -2.05 -19.57
N PRO A 59 5.04 -1.01 -18.73
CA PRO A 59 4.97 -1.19 -17.28
C PRO A 59 3.66 -1.80 -16.81
N ASP A 60 3.73 -2.68 -15.81
CA ASP A 60 2.56 -3.23 -15.14
C ASP A 60 1.70 -2.10 -14.57
N ARG A 61 0.38 -2.18 -14.78
CA ARG A 61 -0.51 -1.16 -14.23
C ARG A 61 -0.53 -1.19 -12.69
N PRO A 62 -0.78 -0.04 -12.05
CA PRO A 62 -0.98 -0.02 -10.61
C PRO A 62 -2.22 -0.81 -10.19
N VAL A 63 -2.15 -1.40 -8.99
CA VAL A 63 -3.30 -2.03 -8.32
C VAL A 63 -3.77 -1.11 -7.20
N LYS A 64 -5.03 -0.73 -7.24
CA LYS A 64 -5.75 -0.12 -6.13
C LYS A 64 -6.31 -1.22 -5.23
N VAL A 65 -5.99 -1.12 -3.95
CA VAL A 65 -6.45 -2.03 -2.92
C VAL A 65 -7.30 -1.21 -1.95
N VAL A 66 -8.52 -1.68 -1.70
CA VAL A 66 -9.44 -1.13 -0.71
C VAL A 66 -9.36 -2.06 0.51
N LEU A 67 -9.09 -1.47 1.67
CA LEU A 67 -9.00 -2.19 2.94
C LEU A 67 -10.24 -1.91 3.79
N SER A 68 -10.50 -2.77 4.77
CA SER A 68 -11.61 -2.63 5.72
C SER A 68 -11.50 -1.34 6.56
N SER A 69 -10.27 -0.92 6.86
CA SER A 69 -10.01 0.22 7.75
C SER A 69 -8.87 1.12 7.28
N SER A 70 -9.03 2.43 7.50
CA SER A 70 -7.98 3.43 7.25
C SER A 70 -6.77 3.26 8.19
N ARG A 71 -6.96 2.63 9.35
CA ARG A 71 -5.87 2.26 10.26
C ARG A 71 -4.93 1.25 9.60
N LEU A 72 -5.49 0.25 8.94
CA LEU A 72 -4.71 -0.79 8.25
C LEU A 72 -3.88 -0.20 7.11
N VAL A 73 -4.41 0.81 6.40
CA VAL A 73 -3.63 1.56 5.39
C VAL A 73 -2.37 2.15 6.04
N LYS A 74 -2.51 2.85 7.17
CA LYS A 74 -1.35 3.46 7.87
C LYS A 74 -0.36 2.41 8.33
N GLU A 75 -0.84 1.30 8.88
CA GLU A 75 0.01 0.21 9.36
C GLU A 75 0.78 -0.46 8.22
N ILE A 76 0.12 -0.76 7.10
CA ILE A 76 0.75 -1.30 5.89
C ILE A 76 1.81 -0.34 5.37
N ILE A 77 1.49 0.94 5.24
CA ILE A 77 2.44 1.93 4.73
C ILE A 77 3.63 2.12 5.67
N LYS A 78 3.43 2.02 7.00
CA LYS A 78 4.52 2.08 7.98
C LYS A 78 5.44 0.86 7.89
N LYS A 79 4.89 -0.32 7.66
CA LYS A 79 5.62 -1.60 7.64
C LYS A 79 6.07 -2.03 6.24
N LYS A 80 5.75 -1.28 5.18
CA LYS A 80 6.05 -1.65 3.78
C LYS A 80 7.53 -1.90 3.49
N SER A 81 8.44 -1.35 4.30
CA SER A 81 9.88 -1.61 4.20
C SER A 81 10.22 -3.08 4.44
N ASN A 82 9.38 -3.83 5.17
CA ASN A 82 9.54 -5.26 5.38
C ASN A 82 9.48 -6.03 4.05
N LEU A 83 8.71 -5.57 3.07
CA LEU A 83 8.66 -6.18 1.73
C LEU A 83 10.00 -6.15 1.01
N LYS A 84 10.88 -5.20 1.33
CA LYS A 84 12.22 -5.14 0.71
C LYS A 84 13.11 -6.33 1.11
N LYS A 85 12.76 -7.02 2.20
CA LYS A 85 13.43 -8.24 2.65
C LYS A 85 12.86 -9.50 1.99
N SER A 86 11.69 -9.41 1.34
CA SER A 86 11.04 -10.53 0.69
C SER A 86 11.73 -10.85 -0.64
N GLU A 87 12.08 -12.11 -0.88
CA GLU A 87 12.70 -12.54 -2.15
C GLU A 87 11.77 -12.29 -3.33
N VAL A 88 10.47 -12.56 -3.15
CA VAL A 88 9.45 -12.46 -4.20
C VAL A 88 8.97 -11.02 -4.39
N TYR A 89 8.78 -10.27 -3.30
CA TYR A 89 8.10 -8.97 -3.33
C TYR A 89 9.02 -7.76 -3.16
N SER A 90 10.35 -7.94 -3.17
CA SER A 90 11.34 -6.87 -3.00
C SER A 90 11.16 -5.68 -3.98
N LYS A 91 10.72 -5.96 -5.21
CA LYS A 91 10.53 -4.95 -6.27
C LYS A 91 9.20 -4.20 -6.18
N ILE A 92 8.26 -4.67 -5.36
CA ILE A 92 6.96 -4.03 -5.19
C ILE A 92 7.13 -2.71 -4.43
N ASN A 93 6.35 -1.71 -4.82
CA ASN A 93 6.23 -0.45 -4.09
C ASN A 93 4.78 -0.23 -3.65
N LEU A 94 4.62 0.15 -2.38
CA LEU A 94 3.32 0.47 -1.77
C LEU A 94 3.24 1.95 -1.45
N GLU A 95 2.20 2.61 -1.93
CA GLU A 95 1.95 4.02 -1.64
C GLU A 95 0.48 4.28 -1.30
N SER A 96 0.23 5.32 -0.52
CA SER A 96 -1.12 5.82 -0.26
C SER A 96 -1.73 6.37 -1.54
N ASP A 97 -3.03 6.13 -1.74
CA ASP A 97 -3.77 6.73 -2.86
C ASP A 97 -4.06 8.20 -2.53
N LEU A 98 -3.21 9.11 -3.04
CA LEU A 98 -3.29 10.54 -2.78
C LEU A 98 -3.61 11.29 -4.07
N THR A 99 -4.54 12.24 -3.97
CA THR A 99 -4.79 13.21 -5.04
C THR A 99 -3.57 14.11 -5.25
N PRO A 100 -3.43 14.75 -6.43
CA PRO A 100 -2.33 15.69 -6.68
C PRO A 100 -2.23 16.78 -5.60
N LYS A 101 -3.36 17.37 -5.20
CA LYS A 101 -3.44 18.39 -4.14
C LYS A 101 -3.00 17.84 -2.77
N GLN A 102 -3.40 16.62 -2.41
CA GLN A 102 -2.96 15.98 -1.17
C GLN A 102 -1.45 15.71 -1.16
N ARG A 103 -0.90 15.29 -2.30
CA ARG A 103 0.54 15.03 -2.46
C ARG A 103 1.35 16.32 -2.32
N GLU A 104 0.88 17.40 -2.93
CA GLU A 104 1.51 18.72 -2.81
C GLU A 104 1.50 19.21 -1.36
N ASN A 105 0.34 19.15 -0.70
CA ASN A 105 0.23 19.50 0.73
C ASN A 105 1.18 18.67 1.60
N LEU A 106 1.27 17.37 1.35
CA LEU A 106 2.18 16.50 2.08
C LEU A 106 3.66 16.85 1.84
N ARG A 107 4.02 17.24 0.60
CA ARG A 107 5.38 17.71 0.27
C ARG A 107 5.71 18.99 1.02
N LYS A 108 4.78 19.95 1.05
CA LYS A 108 4.93 21.21 1.78
C LYS A 108 5.12 20.97 3.27
N LEU A 109 4.24 20.17 3.89
CA LEU A 109 4.33 19.83 5.32
C LEU A 109 5.65 19.13 5.67
N ARG A 110 6.15 18.24 4.80
CA ARG A 110 7.47 17.61 5.00
C ARG A 110 8.61 18.61 4.92
N GLY A 111 8.56 19.56 3.97
CA GLY A 111 9.55 20.61 3.84
C GLY A 111 9.60 21.51 5.07
N GLU A 112 8.43 21.96 5.55
CA GLU A 112 8.33 22.75 6.78
C GLU A 112 8.86 21.99 7.99
N LEU A 113 8.57 20.69 8.10
CA LEU A 113 9.08 19.84 9.19
C LEU A 113 10.61 19.69 9.15
N ILE A 114 11.20 19.54 7.97
CA ILE A 114 12.67 19.48 7.81
C ILE A 114 13.28 20.83 8.22
N GLN A 115 12.73 21.94 7.74
CA GLN A 115 13.23 23.28 8.07
C GLN A 115 13.19 23.56 9.59
N ARG A 116 12.12 23.15 10.27
CA ARG A 116 12.02 23.28 11.74
C ARG A 116 13.07 22.44 12.48
N LYS A 117 13.32 21.21 12.00
CA LYS A 117 14.38 20.35 12.54
C LYS A 117 15.76 20.96 12.37
N ASP A 118 16.04 21.53 11.19
CA ASP A 118 17.31 22.19 10.91
C ASP A 118 17.49 23.44 11.78
N ASN A 119 16.40 24.10 12.16
CA ASN A 119 16.37 25.22 13.11
C ASN A 119 16.43 24.79 14.59
N GLY A 120 16.52 23.48 14.89
CA GLY A 120 16.62 22.95 16.26
C GLY A 120 15.30 22.82 17.02
N GLU A 121 14.15 22.95 16.37
CA GLU A 121 12.85 22.68 17.01
C GLU A 121 12.67 21.16 17.26
N LYS A 122 12.30 20.79 18.50
CA LYS A 122 12.02 19.40 18.88
C LYS A 122 10.64 18.96 18.39
N LEU A 123 10.51 17.70 17.98
CA LEU A 123 9.20 17.16 17.63
C LEU A 123 8.35 16.95 18.89
N PRO A 124 7.01 17.01 18.80
CA PRO A 124 6.12 16.63 19.90
C PRO A 124 6.30 15.19 20.40
N SER A 125 6.95 14.33 19.61
CA SER A 125 7.32 12.96 19.99
C SER A 125 8.60 12.86 20.83
N ASP A 126 9.34 13.95 20.94
CA ASP A 126 10.65 14.02 21.61
C ASP A 126 10.54 14.66 23.01
N ILE A 127 9.30 14.86 23.50
CA ILE A 127 8.90 15.34 24.83
C ILE A 127 8.02 14.25 25.45
#